data_AF-U5LRM4-F1
#
_entry.id   AF-U5LRM4-F1
#
_cell.length_a   1.000
_cell.length_b   1.000
_cell.length_c   1.000
_cell.angle_alpha   90.00
_cell.angle_beta   90.00
_cell.angle_gamma   90.00
#
_symmetry.space_group_name_H-M   'P 1'
#
loop_
_entity.id
_entity.type
_entity.pdbx_description
1 polymer ?
#
loop_
_entity_poly.entity_id
_entity_poly.type
_entity_poly.pdbx_seq_one_letter_code
_entity_poly.pdbx_strand_id
1 'polypeptide(L)'
;SDKDEGIELLPIFIFDGESAGTKSVGFNRLKFLLDSLKDIHDQLQNLSLSLGRLYLLQGNPVQIFRRLHEQCGIKKLCFEQDCEPIWNRRDNAVKELCHDLGITCLERISHTLWDPKKVIDTNGGIPP
;
A
#
# COMPACT_ATOMS: atom_id res chain seq x y z
N SER A 1 10.00 23.16 -6.97
CA SER A 1 11.37 22.66 -7.17
C SER A 1 11.28 21.32 -7.87
N ASP A 2 11.79 21.25 -9.10
CA ASP A 2 11.84 20.10 -10.01
C ASP A 2 12.66 18.90 -9.48
N LYS A 3 12.36 18.42 -8.27
CA LYS A 3 13.12 17.29 -7.68
C LYS A 3 12.61 15.92 -8.09
N ASP A 4 11.45 15.85 -8.77
CA ASP A 4 10.76 14.59 -9.09
C ASP A 4 10.60 14.34 -10.60
N GLU A 5 11.18 15.17 -11.49
CA GLU A 5 11.21 14.84 -12.93
C GLU A 5 12.06 13.59 -13.19
N GLY A 6 11.50 12.62 -13.93
CA GLY A 6 12.15 11.36 -14.27
C GLY A 6 12.11 10.28 -13.18
N ILE A 7 11.36 10.46 -12.10
CA ILE A 7 11.14 9.38 -11.11
C ILE A 7 10.01 8.46 -11.59
N GLU A 8 10.31 7.18 -11.74
CA GLU A 8 9.34 6.17 -12.15
C GLU A 8 8.34 5.82 -11.02
N LEU A 9 7.09 5.55 -11.42
CA LEU A 9 6.06 5.02 -10.54
C LEU A 9 6.00 3.50 -10.67
N LEU A 10 6.00 2.81 -9.52
CA LEU A 10 5.81 1.36 -9.43
C LEU A 10 4.51 1.03 -8.69
N PRO A 11 3.37 0.86 -9.39
CA PRO A 11 2.12 0.43 -8.77
C PRO A 11 2.24 -1.04 -8.36
N ILE A 12 2.09 -1.33 -7.07
CA ILE A 12 2.30 -2.68 -6.52
C ILE A 12 1.11 -3.11 -5.67
N PHE A 13 0.72 -4.36 -5.81
CA PHE A 13 -0.10 -5.07 -4.83
C PHE A 13 0.63 -6.33 -4.35
N ILE A 14 0.60 -6.60 -3.06
CA ILE A 14 1.31 -7.73 -2.45
C ILE A 14 0.31 -8.69 -1.82
N PHE A 15 0.31 -9.94 -2.29
CA PHE A 15 -0.32 -11.06 -1.61
C PHE A 15 0.62 -11.58 -0.51
N ASP A 16 0.49 -11.05 0.70
CA ASP A 16 1.29 -11.42 1.88
C ASP A 16 0.64 -12.50 2.76
N GLY A 17 -0.57 -12.94 2.40
CA GLY A 17 -1.37 -13.89 3.15
C GLY A 17 -2.25 -13.26 4.23
N GLU A 18 -2.29 -11.94 4.36
CA GLU A 18 -3.15 -11.23 5.31
C GLU A 18 -3.87 -10.02 4.69
N SER A 19 -3.15 -9.18 3.95
CA SER A 19 -3.63 -7.96 3.27
C SER A 19 -4.86 -8.22 2.41
N ALA A 20 -5.74 -7.21 2.33
CA ALA A 20 -7.09 -7.31 1.73
C ALA A 20 -7.95 -8.45 2.32
N GLY A 21 -7.68 -8.82 3.58
CA GLY A 21 -8.39 -9.89 4.28
C GLY A 21 -8.17 -11.27 3.65
N THR A 22 -6.99 -11.53 3.08
CA THR A 22 -6.68 -12.78 2.35
C THR A 22 -6.34 -13.96 3.26
N LYS A 23 -6.11 -13.73 4.56
CA LYS A 23 -5.82 -14.79 5.55
C LYS A 23 -6.89 -15.87 5.65
N SER A 24 -8.16 -15.47 5.56
CA SER A 24 -9.31 -16.37 5.60
C SER A 24 -10.37 -15.85 4.63
N VAL A 25 -10.18 -16.16 3.33
CA VAL A 25 -10.99 -15.63 2.23
C VAL A 25 -11.75 -16.73 1.50
N GLY A 26 -13.05 -16.53 1.33
CA GLY A 26 -13.88 -17.40 0.48
C GLY A 26 -13.75 -17.01 -0.99
N PHE A 27 -14.13 -17.95 -1.87
CA PHE A 27 -14.00 -17.80 -3.32
C PHE A 27 -14.58 -16.47 -3.87
N ASN A 28 -15.80 -16.11 -3.45
CA ASN A 28 -16.48 -14.90 -3.95
C ASN A 28 -15.70 -13.61 -3.66
N ARG A 29 -15.17 -13.47 -2.44
CA ARG A 29 -14.41 -12.28 -2.05
C ARG A 29 -13.05 -12.24 -2.73
N LEU A 30 -12.40 -13.40 -2.91
CA LEU A 30 -11.16 -13.49 -3.66
C LEU A 30 -11.36 -13.11 -5.13
N LYS A 31 -12.45 -13.59 -5.75
CA LYS A 31 -12.80 -13.24 -7.14
C LYS A 31 -13.02 -11.73 -7.28
N PHE A 32 -13.77 -11.12 -6.36
CA PHE A 32 -13.97 -9.67 -6.35
C PHE A 32 -12.64 -8.90 -6.25
N LEU A 33 -11.75 -9.30 -5.33
CA LEU A 33 -10.42 -8.69 -5.21
C LEU A 33 -9.62 -8.78 -6.52
N LEU A 34 -9.57 -9.96 -7.13
CA LEU A 34 -8.84 -10.16 -8.39
C LEU A 34 -9.44 -9.33 -9.54
N ASP A 35 -10.75 -9.19 -9.59
CA ASP A 35 -11.43 -8.35 -10.59
C ASP A 35 -11.12 -6.86 -10.36
N SER A 36 -11.05 -6.39 -9.11
CA SER A 36 -10.61 -5.02 -8.78
C SER A 36 -9.15 -4.77 -9.17
N LEU A 37 -8.25 -5.71 -8.91
CA LEU A 37 -6.84 -5.58 -9.29
C LEU A 37 -6.67 -5.57 -10.80
N LYS A 38 -7.47 -6.37 -11.52
CA LYS A 38 -7.49 -6.36 -12.98
C LYS A 38 -7.97 -5.02 -13.53
N ASP A 39 -9.03 -4.44 -12.96
CA ASP A 39 -9.53 -3.13 -13.39
C ASP A 39 -8.47 -2.04 -13.22
N ILE A 40 -7.77 -2.00 -12.08
CA ILE A 40 -6.64 -1.07 -11.86
C ILE A 40 -5.55 -1.28 -12.92
N HIS A 41 -5.18 -2.54 -13.20
CA HIS A 41 -4.17 -2.86 -14.21
C HIS A 41 -4.58 -2.37 -15.61
N ASP A 42 -5.82 -2.63 -16.02
CA ASP A 42 -6.35 -2.25 -17.33
C ASP A 42 -6.40 -0.71 -17.48
N GLN A 43 -6.80 0.02 -16.43
CA GLN A 43 -6.78 1.49 -16.42
C GLN A 43 -5.37 2.07 -16.52
N LEU A 44 -4.39 1.48 -15.82
CA LEU A 44 -2.98 1.89 -15.91
C LEU A 44 -2.43 1.70 -17.32
N GLN A 45 -2.72 0.58 -17.98
CA GLN A 45 -2.31 0.34 -19.36
C GLN A 45 -2.91 1.37 -20.32
N ASN A 46 -4.21 1.66 -20.19
CA ASN A 46 -4.89 2.62 -21.05
C ASN A 46 -4.32 4.04 -20.95
N LEU A 47 -3.98 4.49 -19.74
CA LEU A 47 -3.45 5.85 -19.50
C LEU A 47 -2.01 6.06 -19.98
N SER A 48 -1.25 4.98 -20.15
CA SER A 48 0.20 5.03 -20.38
C SER A 48 0.63 4.42 -21.72
N LEU A 49 -0.31 4.31 -22.67
CA LEU A 49 -0.07 3.66 -23.98
C LEU A 49 0.56 2.25 -23.81
N SER A 50 0.05 1.49 -22.84
CA SER A 50 0.45 0.12 -22.49
C SER A 50 1.80 -0.06 -21.79
N LEU A 51 2.45 1.02 -21.32
CA LEU A 51 3.72 0.93 -20.58
C LEU A 51 3.53 0.70 -19.07
N GLY A 52 2.53 1.36 -18.50
CA GLY A 52 2.15 1.27 -17.10
C GLY A 52 1.46 -0.05 -16.78
N ARG A 53 1.89 -0.67 -15.69
CA ARG A 53 1.36 -1.96 -15.24
C ARG A 53 1.25 -1.99 -13.72
N LEU A 54 0.23 -2.69 -13.23
CA LEU A 54 0.17 -3.11 -11.83
C LEU A 54 1.04 -4.35 -11.64
N TYR A 55 2.00 -4.28 -10.72
CA TYR A 55 2.85 -5.40 -10.34
C TYR A 55 2.20 -6.18 -9.19
N LEU A 56 1.83 -7.44 -9.44
CA LEU A 56 1.33 -8.34 -8.42
C LEU A 56 2.49 -9.18 -7.89
N LEU A 57 2.79 -9.02 -6.60
CA LEU A 57 3.86 -9.76 -5.92
C LEU A 57 3.26 -10.66 -4.84
N GLN A 58 4.00 -11.68 -4.43
CA GLN A 58 3.58 -12.59 -3.37
C GLN A 58 4.72 -12.79 -2.37
N GLY A 59 4.41 -12.70 -1.08
CA GLY A 59 5.37 -12.90 0.00
C GLY A 59 5.37 -11.77 1.03
N ASN A 60 6.40 -11.75 1.87
CA ASN A 60 6.50 -10.80 2.97
C ASN A 60 6.83 -9.37 2.46
N PRO A 61 6.03 -8.34 2.82
CA PRO A 61 6.22 -6.98 2.32
C PRO A 61 7.60 -6.38 2.64
N VAL A 62 8.14 -6.62 3.84
CA VAL A 62 9.46 -6.10 4.26
C VAL A 62 10.56 -6.67 3.37
N GLN A 63 10.53 -7.97 3.08
CA GLN A 63 11.51 -8.60 2.19
C GLN A 63 11.38 -8.11 0.74
N ILE A 64 10.15 -7.95 0.27
CA ILE A 64 9.87 -7.45 -1.07
C ILE A 64 10.39 -6.02 -1.23
N PHE A 65 10.03 -5.10 -0.32
CA PHE A 65 10.46 -3.70 -0.41
C PHE A 65 11.97 -3.54 -0.24
N ARG A 66 12.62 -4.36 0.60
CA ARG A 66 14.09 -4.39 0.68
C ARG A 66 14.73 -4.73 -0.67
N ARG A 67 14.28 -5.81 -1.32
CA ARG A 67 14.79 -6.21 -2.64
C ARG A 67 14.50 -5.17 -3.71
N LEU A 68 13.29 -4.60 -3.71
CA LEU A 68 12.94 -3.55 -4.66
C LEU A 68 13.78 -2.29 -4.47
N HIS A 69 14.12 -1.93 -3.23
CA HIS A 69 15.04 -0.84 -2.98
C HIS A 69 16.46 -1.16 -3.49
N GLU A 70 16.97 -2.36 -3.26
CA GLU A 70 18.29 -2.81 -3.76
C GLU A 70 18.36 -2.83 -5.29
N GLN A 71 17.27 -3.20 -5.97
CA GLN A 71 17.24 -3.36 -7.43
C GLN A 71 16.88 -2.07 -8.17
N CYS A 72 15.92 -1.30 -7.64
CA CYS A 72 15.31 -0.17 -8.34
C CYS A 72 15.60 1.18 -7.66
N GLY A 73 16.19 1.20 -6.46
CA GLY A 73 16.50 2.44 -5.75
C GLY A 73 15.25 3.22 -5.33
N ILE A 74 14.21 2.54 -4.83
CA ILE A 74 12.97 3.19 -4.38
C ILE A 74 13.29 4.29 -3.36
N LYS A 75 12.84 5.52 -3.65
CA LYS A 75 13.06 6.71 -2.80
C LYS A 75 11.87 7.08 -1.94
N LYS A 76 10.67 6.69 -2.36
CA LYS A 76 9.40 7.03 -1.70
C LYS A 76 8.44 5.86 -1.79
N LEU A 77 7.84 5.50 -0.65
CA LEU A 77 6.76 4.52 -0.56
C LEU A 77 5.50 5.24 -0.09
N CYS A 78 4.42 5.10 -0.86
CA CYS A 78 3.12 5.71 -0.57
C CYS A 78 2.06 4.63 -0.38
N PHE A 79 1.19 4.77 0.63
CA PHE A 79 0.05 3.88 0.84
C PHE A 79 -1.11 4.62 1.54
N GLU A 80 -2.31 4.09 1.35
CA GLU A 80 -3.49 4.49 2.10
C GLU A 80 -3.45 3.90 3.52
N GLN A 81 -3.89 4.67 4.51
CA GLN A 81 -3.97 4.23 5.91
C GLN A 81 -5.01 3.12 6.07
N ASP A 82 -4.55 1.99 6.61
CA ASP A 82 -5.39 0.94 7.18
C ASP A 82 -5.49 1.16 8.70
N CYS A 83 -6.60 1.74 9.17
CA CYS A 83 -6.73 2.15 10.58
C CYS A 83 -7.04 1.00 11.55
N GLU A 84 -7.37 -0.20 11.06
CA GLU A 84 -7.74 -1.32 11.91
C GLU A 84 -6.49 -1.92 12.62
N PRO A 85 -6.57 -2.29 13.91
CA PRO A 85 -5.40 -2.72 14.68
C PRO A 85 -4.65 -3.94 14.12
N ILE A 86 -5.34 -4.78 13.35
CA ILE A 86 -4.76 -5.97 12.72
C ILE A 86 -3.66 -5.64 11.70
N TRP A 87 -3.67 -4.44 11.13
CA TRP A 87 -2.70 -4.00 10.12
C TRP A 87 -1.47 -3.30 10.69
N ASN A 88 -1.54 -2.84 11.95
CA ASN A 88 -0.47 -2.11 12.63
C ASN A 88 0.88 -2.84 12.55
N ARG A 89 0.90 -4.16 12.77
CA ARG A 89 2.15 -4.93 12.74
C ARG A 89 2.81 -4.91 11.36
N ARG A 90 2.01 -5.08 10.30
CA ARG A 90 2.48 -5.06 8.91
C ARG A 90 3.03 -3.69 8.56
N ASP A 91 2.25 -2.64 8.84
CA ASP A 91 2.60 -1.28 8.42
C ASP A 91 3.77 -0.72 9.20
N ASN A 92 3.85 -0.97 10.52
CA ASN A 92 4.98 -0.54 11.33
C ASN A 92 6.29 -1.21 10.88
N ALA A 93 6.27 -2.50 10.54
CA ALA A 93 7.46 -3.18 10.04
C ALA A 93 7.96 -2.60 8.69
N VAL A 94 7.04 -2.16 7.83
CA VAL A 94 7.40 -1.49 6.57
C VAL A 94 7.87 -0.05 6.80
N LYS A 95 7.25 0.69 7.73
CA LYS A 95 7.69 2.04 8.14
C LYS A 95 9.09 2.01 8.75
N GLU A 96 9.38 1.06 9.63
CA GLU A 96 10.70 0.83 10.21
C GLU A 96 11.74 0.52 9.12
N LEU A 97 11.42 -0.38 8.18
CA LEU A 97 12.28 -0.63 7.03
C LEU A 97 12.56 0.64 6.21
N CYS A 98 11.53 1.45 5.96
CA CYS A 98 11.69 2.68 5.20
C CYS A 98 12.60 3.66 5.94
N HIS A 99 12.44 3.81 7.24
CA HIS A 99 13.31 4.61 8.09
C HIS A 99 14.77 4.15 7.99
N ASP A 100 15.03 2.85 8.15
CA ASP A 100 16.37 2.28 8.14
C ASP A 100 17.08 2.40 6.78
N LEU A 101 16.31 2.35 5.69
CA LEU A 101 16.81 2.49 4.32
C LEU A 101 16.80 3.95 3.80
N GLY A 102 16.36 4.91 4.62
CA GLY A 102 16.24 6.31 4.19
C GLY A 102 15.18 6.54 3.09
N ILE A 103 14.20 5.65 2.98
CA ILE A 103 13.07 5.77 2.06
C ILE A 103 12.01 6.68 2.69
N THR A 104 11.53 7.67 1.93
CA THR A 104 10.42 8.52 2.39
C THR A 104 9.14 7.70 2.47
N CYS A 105 8.56 7.56 3.66
CA CYS A 105 7.31 6.85 3.87
C CYS A 105 6.14 7.85 3.94
N LEU A 106 5.13 7.71 3.06
CA LEU A 106 3.97 8.59 3.01
C LEU A 106 2.67 7.79 3.16
N GLU A 107 2.08 7.89 4.34
CA GLU A 107 0.75 7.35 4.63
C GLU A 107 -0.31 8.45 4.46
N ARG A 108 -1.42 8.14 3.79
CA ARG A 108 -2.53 9.07 3.57
C ARG A 108 -3.85 8.49 4.02
N ILE A 109 -4.67 9.32 4.68
CA ILE A 109 -6.01 8.95 5.12
C ILE A 109 -6.97 9.18 3.96
N SER A 110 -7.48 8.10 3.39
CA SER A 110 -8.47 8.14 2.30
C SER A 110 -9.49 7.00 2.34
N HIS A 111 -9.26 5.96 3.16
CA HIS A 111 -10.22 4.86 3.33
C HIS A 111 -11.45 5.30 4.14
N THR A 112 -11.23 6.13 5.16
CA THR A 112 -12.27 6.67 6.03
C THR A 112 -12.53 8.14 5.72
N LEU A 113 -13.76 8.60 5.96
CA LEU A 113 -14.17 10.00 5.73
C LEU A 113 -13.37 11.02 6.57
N TRP A 114 -12.99 10.62 7.79
CA TRP A 114 -12.16 11.41 8.69
C TRP A 114 -10.99 10.58 9.19
N ASP A 115 -9.97 11.26 9.71
CA ASP A 115 -8.94 10.65 10.54
C ASP A 115 -9.61 10.03 11.79
N PRO A 116 -9.63 8.69 11.92
CA PRO A 116 -10.29 8.03 13.04
C PRO A 116 -9.70 8.43 14.39
N LYS A 117 -8.39 8.70 14.45
CA LYS A 117 -7.73 9.14 15.67
C LYS A 117 -8.21 10.53 16.08
N LYS A 118 -8.36 11.44 15.12
CA LYS A 118 -8.90 12.78 15.38
C LYS A 118 -10.33 12.72 15.91
N VAL A 119 -11.16 11.81 15.40
CA VAL A 119 -12.52 11.59 15.91
C VAL A 119 -12.50 11.12 17.37
N ILE A 120 -11.65 10.13 17.68
CA ILE A 120 -11.47 9.59 19.05
C ILE A 120 -10.96 10.67 20.01
N ASP A 121 -9.95 11.44 19.59
CA ASP A 121 -9.38 12.53 20.40
C ASP A 121 -10.42 13.62 20.70
N THR A 122 -11.28 13.93 19.72
CA THR A 122 -12.39 14.88 19.88
C THR A 122 -13.45 14.37 20.86
N ASN A 123 -13.62 13.05 20.97
CA ASN A 123 -14.55 12.39 21.89
C ASN A 123 -13.91 12.05 23.26
N GLY A 124 -12.83 12.72 23.65
CA GLY A 124 -12.19 12.52 24.97
C GLY A 124 -11.31 11.26 25.06
N GLY A 125 -10.81 10.76 23.93
CA GLY A 125 -9.86 9.64 23.89
C GLY A 125 -10.50 8.26 23.83
N ILE A 126 -11.81 8.19 23.60
CA ILE A 126 -12.59 6.94 23.53
C ILE A 126 -13.38 6.94 22.20
N PRO A 127 -13.43 5.83 21.44
CA PRO A 127 -14.39 5.74 20.34
C PRO A 127 -15.83 5.91 20.87
N PRO A 128 -16.73 6.57 20.12
CA PRO A 128 -18.12 6.79 20.52
C PRO A 128 -18.91 5.48 20.68
#